data_AF-A0A969KNE8-F1
#
_entry.id   AF-A0A969KNE8-F1
#
_cell.length_a   1.000
_cell.length_b   1.000
_cell.length_c   1.000
_cell.angle_alpha   90.00
_cell.angle_beta   90.00
_cell.angle_gamma   90.00
#
_symmetry.space_group_name_H-M   'P 1'
#
loop_
_entity.id
_entity.type
_entity.pdbx_description
1 polymer ?
#
loop_
_entity_poly.entity_id
_entity_poly.type
_entity_poly.pdbx_seq_one_letter_code
_entity_poly.pdbx_strand_id
1 'polypeptide(L)' 'MADNVERIVGPRVTEEEIRAHRARYMMPTLLFVVAAVLLIVSIFLPYWQLTLNAPQYPKGLTIEAYLNRLMAMWPRSTG' A
#
# COMPACT_ATOMS: atom_id res chain seq x y z
N MET A 1 -0.81 -26.84 41.20
CA MET A 1 0.23 -26.43 40.20
C MET A 1 -0.37 -25.80 38.94
N ALA A 2 -1.70 -25.75 38.77
CA ALA A 2 -2.35 -24.99 37.69
C ALA A 2 -2.64 -23.53 38.09
N ASP A 3 -2.69 -23.23 39.38
CA ASP A 3 -3.17 -21.95 39.95
C ASP A 3 -2.28 -20.75 39.62
N ASN A 4 -0.98 -20.98 39.38
CA ASN A 4 -0.04 -19.91 39.03
C ASN A 4 -0.09 -19.51 37.55
N VAL A 5 -0.54 -20.41 36.67
CA VAL A 5 -0.62 -20.16 35.22
C VAL A 5 -1.85 -19.29 34.91
N GLU A 6 -2.97 -19.55 35.57
CA GLU A 6 -4.23 -18.81 35.39
C GLU A 6 -4.12 -17.35 35.84
N ARG A 7 -3.32 -17.07 36.88
CA ARG A 7 -3.05 -15.69 37.35
C ARG A 7 -2.13 -14.90 36.43
N ILE A 8 -1.34 -15.59 35.60
CA ILE A 8 -0.45 -14.97 34.60
C ILE A 8 -1.19 -14.75 33.27
N VAL A 9 -2.14 -15.63 32.94
CA VAL A 9 -2.92 -15.66 31.68
C VAL A 9 -4.35 -15.13 31.86
N GLY A 10 -4.68 -14.52 33.00
CA GLY A 10 -5.94 -13.80 33.16
C GLY A 10 -6.03 -12.63 32.16
N PRO A 11 -7.21 -12.34 31.56
CA PRO A 11 -7.40 -11.20 30.67
C PRO A 11 -6.95 -9.92 31.38
N ARG A 12 -5.85 -9.32 30.93
CA ARG A 12 -5.24 -8.13 31.56
C ARG A 12 -6.08 -6.86 31.39
N VAL A 13 -7.23 -6.99 30.76
CA VAL A 13 -8.19 -5.92 30.48
C VAL A 13 -9.58 -6.47 30.77
N THR A 14 -10.36 -5.75 31.57
CA THR A 14 -11.74 -6.10 31.90
C THR A 14 -12.57 -6.03 30.63
N GLU A 15 -13.48 -6.98 30.38
CA GLU A 15 -14.30 -6.98 29.15
C GLU A 15 -15.10 -5.69 28.95
N GLU A 16 -15.41 -4.99 30.05
CA GLU A 16 -16.08 -3.70 30.08
C GLU A 16 -15.20 -2.57 29.52
N GLU A 17 -13.90 -2.56 29.83
CA GLU A 17 -12.94 -1.56 29.35
C GLU A 17 -12.64 -1.73 27.86
N ILE A 18 -12.59 -2.97 27.37
CA ILE A 18 -12.47 -3.30 25.94
C ILE A 18 -13.70 -2.78 25.17
N ARG A 19 -14.90 -2.93 25.75
CA ARG A 19 -16.15 -2.43 25.17
C ARG A 19 -16.17 -0.90 25.13
N ALA A 20 -15.75 -0.26 26.22
CA ALA A 20 -15.70 1.20 26.34
C ALA A 20 -14.69 1.87 25.38
N HIS A 21 -13.56 1.20 25.08
CA HIS A 21 -12.48 1.76 24.26
C HIS A 21 -12.28 1.07 22.90
N ARG A 22 -13.27 0.29 22.45
CA ARG A 22 -13.20 -0.49 21.20
C ARG A 22 -12.71 0.33 20.00
N ALA A 23 -13.18 1.58 19.89
CA ALA A 23 -12.76 2.50 18.83
C ALA A 23 -11.25 2.81 18.88
N ARG A 24 -10.67 2.95 20.08
CA ARG A 24 -9.24 3.27 20.26
C ARG A 24 -8.35 2.10 19.84
N TYR A 25 -8.79 0.87 20.03
CA TYR A 25 -8.08 -0.33 19.58
C TYR A 25 -8.27 -0.63 18.09
N MET A 26 -9.40 -0.21 17.50
CA MET A 26 -9.65 -0.38 16.07
C MET A 26 -8.89 0.63 15.20
N MET A 27 -8.56 1.82 15.73
CA MET A 27 -7.83 2.85 14.98
C MET A 27 -6.49 2.37 14.40
N PRO A 28 -5.57 1.76 15.17
CA PRO A 28 -4.32 1.23 14.61
C PRO A 28 -4.56 0.17 13.54
N THR A 29 -5.47 -0.78 13.78
CA THR A 29 -5.79 -1.83 12.80
C THR A 29 -6.32 -1.24 11.51
N LEU A 30 -7.21 -0.25 11.58
CA LEU A 30 -7.73 0.44 10.41
C LEU A 30 -6.62 1.15 9.64
N LEU A 31 -5.71 1.86 10.34
CA LEU A 31 -4.56 2.51 9.71
C LEU A 31 -3.65 1.52 8.99
N PHE A 32 -3.37 0.36 9.60
CA PHE A 32 -2.58 -0.69 8.96
C PHE A 32 -3.27 -1.28 7.74
N VAL A 33 -4.59 -1.53 7.81
CA VAL A 33 -5.37 -2.02 6.66
C VAL A 33 -5.35 -1.00 5.53
N VAL A 34 -5.59 0.28 5.84
CA VAL A 34 -5.54 1.37 4.85
C VAL A 34 -4.15 1.47 4.23
N ALA A 35 -3.08 1.42 5.04
CA ALA A 35 -1.71 1.45 4.54
C ALA A 35 -1.40 0.24 3.64
N ALA A 36 -1.85 -0.96 4.01
CA ALA A 36 -1.68 -2.17 3.20
C ALA A 36 -2.40 -2.04 1.84
N VAL A 37 -3.65 -1.55 1.84
CA VAL A 37 -4.41 -1.31 0.62
C VAL A 37 -3.73 -0.27 -0.27
N LEU A 38 -3.28 0.85 0.30
CA LEU A 38 -2.55 1.89 -0.43
C LEU A 38 -1.27 1.35 -1.07
N LEU A 39 -0.54 0.48 -0.36
CA LEU A 39 0.67 -0.14 -0.87
C LEU A 39 0.38 -1.06 -2.05
N ILE A 40 -0.65 -1.91 -1.94
CA ILE A 40 -1.09 -2.78 -3.05
C ILE A 40 -1.48 -1.94 -4.27
N VAL A 41 -2.26 -0.88 -4.06
CA VAL A 41 -2.68 0.01 -5.15
C VAL A 41 -1.48 0.69 -5.80
N SER A 42 -0.50 1.14 -5.01
CA SER A 42 0.71 1.82 -5.51
C SER A 42 1.49 1.00 -6.54
N ILE A 43 1.48 -0.34 -6.45
CA ILE A 43 2.19 -1.22 -7.39
C ILE A 43 1.65 -1.09 -8.82
N PHE A 44 0.37 -0.76 -8.97
CA PHE A 44 -0.28 -0.64 -10.28
C PHE A 44 -0.06 0.73 -10.94
N LEU A 45 0.41 1.72 -10.20
CA LEU A 45 0.65 3.07 -10.74
C LEU A 45 2.03 3.14 -11.41
N PRO A 46 2.16 3.91 -12.51
CA PRO A 46 3.47 4.22 -13.08
C PRO A 46 4.26 5.07 -12.07
N TYR A 47 5.45 4.61 -11.70
CA TYR A 47 6.30 5.29 -10.72
C TYR A 47 7.11 6.42 -11.37
N TRP A 48 7.46 6.26 -12.64
CA TRP A 48 8.30 7.21 -13.34
C TRP A 48 7.91 7.30 -14.81
N GLN A 49 7.90 8.53 -15.33
CA GLN A 49 7.64 8.80 -16.74
C GLN A 49 8.79 9.63 -17.29
N LEU A 50 9.42 9.12 -18.35
CA LEU A 50 10.51 9.79 -19.06
C LEU A 50 10.06 10.05 -20.49
N THR A 51 10.18 11.30 -20.95
CA THR A 51 9.95 11.64 -22.37
C THR A 51 11.28 12.01 -23.00
N LEU A 52 11.72 11.18 -23.95
CA LEU A 52 12.95 11.38 -24.70
C LEU A 52 12.66 12.20 -25.95
N ASN A 53 13.17 13.43 -25.97
CA ASN A 53 13.14 14.32 -27.12
C ASN A 53 14.51 14.30 -27.77
N ALA A 54 14.66 13.52 -28.84
CA ALA A 54 15.91 13.41 -29.57
C ALA A 54 15.64 13.47 -31.09
N PRO A 55 16.60 13.92 -31.91
CA PRO A 55 16.42 14.03 -33.37
C PRO A 55 16.01 12.71 -34.04
N GLN A 56 16.35 11.57 -33.44
CA GLN A 56 16.02 10.22 -33.94
C GLN A 56 14.55 9.83 -33.65
N TYR A 57 13.89 10.56 -32.74
CA TYR A 57 12.49 10.38 -32.33
C TYR A 57 11.73 11.70 -32.47
N PRO A 58 11.42 12.13 -33.71
CA PRO A 58 10.85 13.46 -33.96
C PRO A 58 9.47 13.68 -33.31
N LYS A 59 8.77 12.59 -32.94
CA LYS A 59 7.48 12.63 -32.23
C LYS A 59 7.60 12.48 -30.71
N GLY A 60 8.82 12.33 -30.18
CA GLY A 60 9.11 12.04 -28.77
C GLY A 60 8.81 10.59 -28.38
N LEU A 61 9.72 9.93 -27.65
CA LEU A 61 9.46 8.59 -27.12
C LEU A 61 9.12 8.70 -25.64
N THR A 62 7.92 8.28 -25.24
CA THR A 62 7.51 8.25 -23.82
C THR A 62 7.73 6.86 -23.25
N ILE A 63 8.47 6.77 -22.15
CA ILE A 63 8.71 5.56 -21.40
C ILE A 63 8.05 5.72 -20.04
N GLU A 64 7.15 4.81 -19.71
CA GLU A 64 6.55 4.69 -18.39
C GLU A 64 7.18 3.49 -17.68
N ALA A 65 7.81 3.74 -16.54
CA ALA A 65 8.32 2.71 -15.66
C ALA A 65 7.30 2.41 -14.57
N TYR A 66 6.82 1.17 -14.56
CA TYR A 66 6.07 0.56 -13.48
C TYR A 66 7.02 -0.30 -12.65
N LEU A 67 6.65 -0.60 -11.41
CA LEU A 67 7.47 -1.39 -10.51
C LEU A 67 7.87 -2.76 -11.10
N ASN A 68 6.97 -3.37 -11.89
CA ASN A 68 7.18 -4.70 -12.48
C ASN A 68 7.46 -4.69 -13.99
N ARG A 69 7.37 -3.54 -14.67
CA ARG A 69 7.49 -3.47 -16.13
C ARG A 69 7.92 -2.10 -16.61
N LEU A 70 8.71 -2.07 -17.67
CA LEU A 70 9.00 -0.87 -18.43
C LEU A 70 8.13 -0.90 -19.68
N MET A 71 7.30 0.13 -19.88
CA MET A 71 6.45 0.27 -21.05
C MET A 71 6.94 1.45 -21.89
N ALA A 72 7.52 1.14 -23.05
CA ALA A 72 7.85 2.15 -24.04
C ALA A 72 6.65 2.36 -24.96
N MET A 73 6.08 3.56 -24.96
CA MET A 73 4.98 3.94 -25.84
C MET A 73 5.56 4.71 -27.02
N TRP A 74 5.63 4.05 -28.18
CA TRP A 74 5.85 4.75 -29.44
C TRP A 74 4.64 5.64 -29.73
N PRO A 75 4.82 6.92 -30.09
CA PRO A 75 3.72 7.77 -30.51
C PRO A 75 3.04 7.17 -31.75
N ARG A 76 1.85 6.60 -31.55
CA ARG A 76 1.02 6.11 -32.65
C ARG A 76 0.71 7.29 -33.55
N SER A 77 1.01 7.14 -34.85
CA SER A 77 0.54 8.06 -35.87
C SER A 77 -0.97 7.92 -35.96
N THR A 78 -1.73 8.73 -35.22
CA THR A 78 -3.11 9.03 -35.59
C THR A 78 -3.03 9.71 -36.95
N GLY A 79 -3.47 8.98 -37.98
CA GLY A 79 -3.55 9.47 -39.36
C GLY A 79 -4.61 10.55 -39.50
#